data_AF-A0A9X3IU41-F1
#
_entry.id   AF-A0A9X3IU41-F1
#
_cell.length_a   1.000
_cell.length_b   1.000
_cell.length_c   1.000
_cell.angle_alpha   90.00
_cell.angle_beta   90.00
_cell.angle_gamma   90.00
#
_symmetry.space_group_name_H-M   'P 1'
#
loop_
_entity.id
_entity.type
_entity.pdbx_description
1 polymer ?
#
loop_
_entity_poly.entity_id
_entity_poly.type
_entity_poly.pdbx_seq_one_letter_code
_entity_poly.pdbx_strand_id
1 'polypeptide(L)'
;MSRANAFAFARLTMRPRGGTLRIMLARRGSRAIVVDGHELLWWVRRRGLRNCQHCDECTVTLAHASRTGAIVQAHVEEAWRAEVVPIAPARIAALAREALARGWVPGEGAGVVALGMFSP
;
A
#
# COMPACT_ATOMS: atom_id res chain seq x y z
N MET A 1 15.10 -45.73 32.98
CA MET A 1 15.15 -44.45 32.26
C MET A 1 15.36 -44.76 30.79
N SER A 2 14.31 -44.65 29.97
CA SER A 2 14.32 -45.06 28.56
C SER A 2 14.14 -43.83 27.68
N ARG A 3 15.01 -43.67 26.67
CA ARG A 3 14.68 -43.05 25.37
C ARG A 3 15.89 -43.15 24.42
N ALA A 4 15.86 -44.18 23.58
CA ALA A 4 16.39 -44.12 22.23
C ALA A 4 15.22 -43.76 21.28
N ASN A 5 15.47 -42.91 20.28
CA ASN A 5 14.97 -43.11 18.90
C ASN A 5 15.44 -41.99 17.96
N ALA A 6 16.45 -42.36 17.16
CA ALA A 6 16.56 -42.26 15.72
C ALA A 6 15.48 -41.55 14.87
N PHE A 7 15.99 -40.70 13.98
CA PHE A 7 15.68 -40.53 12.54
C PHE A 7 14.23 -40.34 12.05
N ALA A 8 14.02 -39.24 11.31
CA ALA A 8 13.43 -39.31 9.96
C ALA A 8 13.66 -38.01 9.17
N PHE A 9 14.36 -38.14 8.04
CA PHE A 9 14.40 -37.19 6.94
C PHE A 9 12.99 -37.09 6.32
N ALA A 10 12.38 -35.91 6.31
CA ALA A 10 11.18 -35.65 5.51
C ALA A 10 11.53 -34.72 4.34
N ARG A 11 11.68 -35.37 3.20
CA ARG A 11 11.75 -34.89 1.82
C ARG A 11 10.83 -33.68 1.58
N LEU A 12 11.42 -32.51 1.29
CA LEU A 12 10.71 -31.38 0.70
C LEU A 12 10.35 -31.73 -0.75
N THR A 13 9.13 -32.23 -0.94
CA THR A 13 8.49 -32.22 -2.25
C THR A 13 7.17 -31.49 -2.13
N MET A 14 7.10 -30.28 -2.65
CA MET A 14 5.95 -29.86 -3.44
C MET A 14 6.27 -28.62 -4.27
N ARG A 15 6.10 -28.79 -5.58
CA ARG A 15 6.06 -27.79 -6.65
C ARG A 15 4.64 -27.20 -6.73
N PRO A 16 4.43 -26.19 -7.59
CA PRO A 16 3.93 -24.86 -7.25
C PRO A 16 2.40 -24.77 -7.13
N ARG A 17 1.89 -23.72 -6.49
CA ARG A 17 0.51 -23.26 -6.71
C ARG A 17 0.50 -21.76 -6.95
N GLY A 18 -0.03 -21.38 -8.12
CA GLY A 18 -0.38 -20.01 -8.43
C GLY A 18 -1.35 -19.49 -7.37
N GLY A 19 -0.84 -18.60 -6.52
CA GLY A 19 -1.65 -17.78 -5.66
C GLY A 19 -1.53 -16.37 -6.19
N THR A 20 -2.64 -15.81 -6.69
CA THR A 20 -2.81 -14.37 -6.78
C THR A 20 -2.29 -13.78 -5.48
N LEU A 21 -1.22 -12.98 -5.56
CA LEU A 21 -0.63 -12.30 -4.41
C LEU A 21 -1.71 -11.46 -3.75
N ARG A 22 -2.41 -12.05 -2.79
CA ARG A 22 -3.35 -11.35 -1.92
C ARG A 22 -2.48 -10.63 -0.92
N ILE A 23 -1.97 -9.47 -1.32
CA ILE A 23 -1.19 -8.59 -0.46
C ILE A 23 -2.10 -8.25 0.72
N MET A 24 -1.93 -8.99 1.83
CA MET A 24 -2.60 -8.66 3.09
C MET A 24 -1.90 -7.42 3.65
N LEU A 25 -2.33 -6.26 3.17
CA LEU A 25 -1.99 -4.97 3.74
C LEU A 25 -2.41 -5.00 5.21
N ALA A 26 -1.44 -4.83 6.11
CA ALA A 26 -1.69 -4.81 7.54
C ALA A 26 -2.77 -3.77 7.89
N ARG A 27 -3.78 -4.14 8.70
CA ARG A 27 -4.85 -3.21 9.16
C ARG A 27 -4.33 -2.00 9.93
N ARG A 28 -3.12 -2.07 10.48
CA ARG A 28 -2.51 -1.03 11.32
C ARG A 28 -1.97 0.09 10.43
N GLY A 29 -2.57 1.27 10.50
CA GLY A 29 -2.11 2.46 9.76
C GLY A 29 -2.92 2.83 8.51
N SER A 30 -3.93 2.03 8.14
CA SER A 30 -4.89 2.38 7.07
C SER A 30 -6.12 3.10 7.61
N ARG A 31 -6.61 4.11 6.89
CA ARG A 31 -7.81 4.89 7.17
C ARG A 31 -8.83 4.72 6.04
N ALA A 32 -10.12 4.75 6.37
CA ALA A 32 -11.19 4.66 5.39
C ALA A 32 -11.62 6.05 4.90
N ILE A 33 -12.10 6.13 3.66
CA ILE A 33 -12.72 7.31 3.07
C ILE A 33 -13.70 6.88 1.98
N VAL A 34 -14.81 7.61 1.81
CA VAL A 34 -15.73 7.42 0.69
C VAL A 34 -15.54 8.58 -0.28
N VAL A 35 -15.27 8.27 -1.55
CA VAL A 35 -15.09 9.28 -2.60
C VAL A 35 -15.96 8.88 -3.78
N ASP A 36 -16.89 9.75 -4.15
CA ASP A 36 -17.79 9.58 -5.30
C ASP A 36 -18.49 8.21 -5.31
N GLY A 37 -18.88 7.71 -4.13
CA GLY A 37 -19.55 6.41 -3.94
C GLY A 37 -18.63 5.20 -3.79
N HIS A 38 -17.31 5.36 -3.99
CA HIS A 38 -16.34 4.29 -3.80
C HIS A 38 -15.85 4.24 -2.35
N GLU A 39 -15.94 3.07 -1.73
CA GLU A 39 -15.33 2.81 -0.42
C GLU A 39 -13.83 2.52 -0.58
N LEU A 40 -13.00 3.42 -0.06
CA LEU A 40 -11.55 3.38 -0.23
C LEU A 40 -10.84 3.25 1.12
N LEU A 41 -9.65 2.69 1.07
CA LEU A 41 -8.65 2.69 2.12
C LEU A 41 -7.43 3.47 1.68
N TRP A 42 -6.83 4.20 2.60
CA TRP A 42 -5.57 4.90 2.36
C TRP A 42 -4.60 4.77 3.51
N TRP A 43 -3.31 4.81 3.22
CA TRP A 43 -2.24 4.84 4.21
C TRP A 43 -1.01 5.53 3.65
N VAL A 44 -0.13 5.91 4.56
CA VAL A 44 1.13 6.58 4.25
C VAL A 44 2.27 5.63 4.57
N ARG A 45 3.21 5.49 3.65
CA ARG A 45 4.45 4.75 3.87
C ARG A 45 5.62 5.70 3.71
N ARG A 46 6.44 5.80 4.75
CA ARG A 46 7.69 6.55 4.70
C ARG A 46 8.88 5.58 4.76
N ARG A 47 9.91 5.83 3.96
CA ARG A 47 11.13 5.02 3.83
C ARG A 47 12.36 5.92 3.83
N GLY A 48 13.51 5.30 4.10
CA GLY A 48 14.81 5.96 4.20
C GLY A 48 14.97 6.84 5.43
N LEU A 49 16.03 7.67 5.41
CA LEU A 49 16.41 8.48 6.56
C LEU A 49 15.53 9.73 6.65
N ARG A 50 14.96 9.97 7.83
CA ARG A 50 14.15 11.17 8.09
C ARG A 50 14.96 12.43 7.82
N ASN A 51 14.33 13.42 7.20
CA ASN A 51 14.88 14.75 6.89
C ASN A 51 16.06 14.73 5.91
N CYS A 52 16.27 13.62 5.21
CA CYS A 52 17.27 13.48 4.16
C CYS A 52 16.66 13.82 2.80
N GLN A 53 17.13 14.89 2.16
CA GLN A 53 16.60 15.33 0.86
C GLN A 53 16.62 14.25 -0.22
N HIS A 54 17.63 13.38 -0.21
CA HIS A 54 17.83 12.38 -1.26
C HIS A 54 17.25 11.01 -0.95
N CYS A 55 16.89 10.77 0.31
CA CYS A 55 16.54 9.42 0.76
C CYS A 55 15.27 9.35 1.59
N ASP A 56 14.65 10.47 1.96
CA ASP A 56 13.37 10.50 2.64
C ASP A 56 12.21 10.36 1.64
N GLU A 57 11.77 9.14 1.43
CA GLU A 57 10.66 8.82 0.54
C GLU A 57 9.37 8.70 1.33
N CYS A 58 8.33 9.42 0.92
CA CYS A 58 6.99 9.26 1.49
C CYS A 58 5.99 9.02 0.36
N THR A 59 5.16 7.99 0.50
CA THR A 59 4.13 7.65 -0.47
C THR A 59 2.77 7.52 0.20
N VAL A 60 1.76 8.09 -0.44
CA VAL A 60 0.35 7.84 -0.15
C VAL A 60 -0.10 6.69 -1.04
N THR A 61 -0.80 5.72 -0.47
CA THR A 61 -1.43 4.65 -1.24
C THR A 61 -2.94 4.68 -1.06
N LEU A 62 -3.69 4.51 -2.15
CA LEU A 62 -5.12 4.27 -2.15
C LEU A 62 -5.41 2.85 -2.65
N ALA A 63 -6.38 2.20 -2.03
CA ALA A 63 -6.91 0.92 -2.48
C ALA A 63 -8.43 0.89 -2.25
N HIS A 64 -9.12 -0.01 -2.95
CA HIS A 64 -10.51 -0.31 -2.62
C HIS A 64 -10.62 -0.93 -1.21
N ALA A 65 -11.75 -0.74 -0.53
CA ALA A 65 -11.97 -1.21 0.83
C ALA A 65 -11.81 -2.72 1.01
N SER A 66 -12.17 -3.51 -0.01
CA SER A 66 -11.96 -4.97 -0.03
C SER A 66 -10.49 -5.39 -0.18
N ARG A 67 -9.58 -4.45 -0.48
CA ARG A 67 -8.17 -4.68 -0.88
C ARG A 67 -8.02 -5.56 -2.12
N THR A 68 -8.97 -5.48 -3.05
CA THR A 68 -8.86 -6.09 -4.38
C THR A 68 -8.56 -5.02 -5.42
N GLY A 69 -8.15 -5.45 -6.61
CA GLY A 69 -7.88 -4.58 -7.74
C GLY A 69 -6.50 -3.94 -7.72
N ALA A 70 -6.29 -3.03 -8.66
CA ALA A 70 -5.14 -2.15 -8.70
C ALA A 70 -5.17 -1.12 -7.56
N ILE A 71 -4.00 -0.76 -7.06
CA ILE A 71 -3.81 0.30 -6.08
C ILE A 71 -3.24 1.55 -6.73
N VAL A 72 -3.48 2.71 -6.12
CA VAL A 72 -2.88 3.97 -6.56
C VAL A 72 -1.76 4.34 -5.60
N GLN A 73 -0.60 4.74 -6.12
CA GLN A 73 0.49 5.29 -5.33
C GLN A 73 0.84 6.69 -5.81
N ALA A 74 1.01 7.62 -4.86
CA ALA A 74 1.44 8.99 -5.12
C ALA A 74 2.60 9.36 -4.20
N HIS A 75 3.61 10.02 -4.74
CA HIS A 75 4.79 10.45 -3.99
C HIS A 75 4.51 11.79 -3.31
N VAL A 76 4.76 11.87 -2.00
CA VAL A 76 4.61 13.12 -1.26
C VAL A 76 5.82 14.01 -1.54
N GLU A 77 5.58 15.18 -2.12
CA GLU A 77 6.62 16.18 -2.34
C GLU A 77 7.21 16.64 -1.01
N GLU A 78 8.51 16.96 -1.05
CA GLU A 78 9.18 17.63 0.06
C GLU A 78 9.06 16.91 1.40
N ALA A 79 8.86 15.59 1.38
CA ALA A 79 8.71 14.78 2.59
C ALA A 79 9.90 14.88 3.55
N TRP A 80 11.07 15.28 3.04
CA TRP A 80 12.29 15.56 3.80
C TRP A 80 12.25 16.87 4.60
N ARG A 81 11.27 17.76 4.38
CA ARG A 81 11.15 18.99 5.16
C ARG A 81 10.77 18.67 6.60
N ALA A 82 11.31 19.47 7.52
CA ALA A 82 11.02 19.37 8.95
C ALA A 82 9.60 19.87 9.29
N GLU A 83 9.02 20.71 8.43
CA GLU A 83 7.64 21.16 8.57
C GLU A 83 6.68 19.99 8.34
N VAL A 84 5.92 19.64 9.38
CA VAL A 84 4.94 18.56 9.31
C VAL A 84 3.64 19.12 8.74
N VAL A 85 3.47 19.04 7.43
CA VAL A 85 2.18 19.29 6.80
C VAL A 85 1.29 18.05 6.95
N PRO A 86 0.12 18.16 7.60
CA PRO A 86 -0.76 17.02 7.81
C PRO A 86 -1.43 16.60 6.50
N ILE A 87 -1.35 15.31 6.17
CA ILE A 87 -2.08 14.75 5.04
C ILE A 87 -3.58 14.68 5.40
N ALA A 88 -4.34 15.67 4.91
CA ALA A 88 -5.75 15.83 5.22
C ALA A 88 -6.65 14.90 4.37
N PRO A 89 -7.80 14.43 4.89
CA PRO A 89 -8.76 13.64 4.12
C PRO A 89 -9.24 14.31 2.83
N ALA A 90 -9.37 15.65 2.82
CA ALA A 90 -9.74 16.41 1.63
C ALA A 90 -8.72 16.26 0.48
N ARG A 91 -7.42 16.19 0.80
CA ARG A 91 -6.38 15.93 -0.20
C ARG A 91 -6.36 14.50 -0.68
N ILE A 92 -6.62 13.55 0.21
CA ILE A 92 -6.83 12.15 -0.18
C ILE A 92 -8.02 12.02 -1.15
N ALA A 93 -9.12 12.73 -0.88
CA ALA A 93 -10.27 12.74 -1.78
C ALA A 93 -9.93 13.34 -3.15
N ALA A 94 -9.19 14.45 -3.20
CA ALA A 94 -8.74 15.04 -4.46
C ALA A 94 -7.84 14.08 -5.27
N LEU A 95 -6.88 13.43 -4.60
CA LEU A 95 -6.02 12.42 -5.22
C LEU A 95 -6.83 11.25 -5.78
N ALA A 96 -7.84 10.77 -5.04
CA ALA A 96 -8.72 9.71 -5.51
C ALA A 96 -9.52 10.15 -6.75
N ARG A 97 -10.06 11.37 -6.78
CA ARG A 97 -10.77 11.89 -7.96
C ARG A 97 -9.86 12.00 -9.18
N GLU A 98 -8.61 12.40 -9.00
CA GLU A 98 -7.62 12.41 -10.08
C GLU A 98 -7.37 11.00 -10.62
N ALA A 99 -7.20 10.01 -9.73
CA ALA A 99 -7.04 8.61 -10.14
C ALA A 99 -8.24 8.14 -10.98
N LEU A 100 -9.46 8.38 -10.49
CA LEU A 100 -10.71 8.02 -11.16
C LEU A 100 -10.80 8.69 -12.54
N ALA A 101 -10.48 9.99 -12.62
CA ALA A 101 -10.47 10.74 -13.89
C ALA A 101 -9.44 10.21 -14.90
N ARG A 102 -8.35 9.60 -14.41
CA ARG A 102 -7.32 8.93 -15.23
C ARG A 102 -7.65 7.47 -15.57
N GLY A 103 -8.85 7.00 -15.22
CA GLY A 103 -9.35 5.67 -15.56
C GLY A 103 -9.01 4.57 -14.55
N TRP A 104 -8.55 4.92 -13.34
CA TRP A 104 -8.48 3.92 -12.28
C TRP A 104 -9.90 3.50 -11.87
N VAL A 105 -10.14 2.19 -11.80
CA VAL A 105 -11.41 1.62 -11.34
C VAL A 105 -11.15 0.85 -10.05
N PRO A 106 -11.61 1.35 -8.88
CA PRO A 106 -11.36 0.70 -7.60
C PRO A 106 -11.91 -0.72 -7.56
N GLY A 107 -11.10 -1.67 -7.11
CA GLY A 107 -11.50 -3.07 -6.98
C GLY A 107 -11.25 -3.92 -8.23
N GLU A 108 -10.96 -3.27 -9.37
CA GLU A 108 -10.68 -3.92 -10.66
C GLU A 108 -9.20 -3.82 -11.05
N GLY A 109 -8.79 -4.67 -11.99
CA GLY A 109 -7.42 -4.72 -12.49
C GLY A 109 -6.40 -5.30 -11.50
N ALA A 110 -5.12 -5.14 -11.81
CA ALA A 110 -4.02 -5.56 -10.96
C ALA A 110 -2.83 -4.62 -11.11
N GLY A 111 -2.00 -4.54 -10.07
CA GLY A 111 -0.77 -3.75 -10.08
C GLY A 111 -0.91 -2.38 -9.42
N VAL A 112 -0.02 -1.45 -9.82
CA VAL A 112 0.10 -0.11 -9.24
C VAL A 112 -0.14 0.93 -10.33
N VAL A 113 -1.07 1.84 -10.08
CA VAL A 113 -1.25 3.07 -10.85
C VAL A 113 -0.44 4.16 -10.15
N ALA A 114 0.64 4.60 -10.79
CA ALA A 114 1.41 5.74 -10.30
C ALA A 114 0.67 7.03 -10.66
N LEU A 115 0.18 7.73 -9.64
CA LEU A 115 -0.09 9.16 -9.76
C LEU A 115 1.23 9.91 -9.60
N GLY A 116 1.29 11.11 -10.16
CA GLY A 116 2.48 11.93 -10.10
C GLY A 116 2.78 12.42 -8.68
N MET A 117 3.40 13.58 -8.60
CA MET A 117 3.72 14.20 -7.33
C MET A 117 2.45 14.66 -6.60
N PHE A 118 2.39 14.38 -5.30
CA PHE A 118 1.34 14.77 -4.38
C PHE A 118 1.92 15.79 -3.39
N SER A 119 1.45 17.03 -3.43
CA SER A 119 1.83 18.02 -2.42
C SER A 119 0.90 17.90 -1.20
N PRO A 120 1.45 17.65 0.01
CA PRO A 120 0.67 17.37 1.22
C PRO A 120 -0.19 18.55 1.68
#